data_AF-A0A2N1MCV0-F1
#
_entry.id   AF-A0A2N1MCV0-F1
#
_cell.length_a   1.000
_cell.length_b   1.000
_cell.length_c   1.000
_cell.angle_alpha   90.00
_cell.angle_beta   90.00
_cell.angle_gamma   90.00
#
_symmetry.space_group_name_H-M   'P 1'
#
loop_
_entity.id
_entity.type
_entity.pdbx_description
1 polymer ?
#
loop_
_entity_poly.entity_id
_entity_poly.type
_entity_poly.pdbx_seq_one_letter_code
_entity_poly.pdbx_strand_id
1 'polypeptide(L)'
;MRKQLKNHFILGFVPFGGNFNEFIKPFINEMKQLEKGKIFKINGQDSLIIASIGQITADLPQGNDLTGVKRHIAVKGCRSCQATRDIFTNPNLDIAAISHYHHFTDTQFEEINLATTIVGQKSIATNYGLCTKKSILDHLKRERHLQTPQDVYHLTARKIQRLLKPSCIKKLDLSTIQQRCNVNQGNAATKIIITCWKTIAETTAFIFKESFSKDDYMELQRCLEMEMIILSQAFEEFSNLPNLHANFHLVKNAKTFATLINSSVGVKEIVHKIFKEMVPKMNRKNIELDLMKRYMTLFALRHLIDGGIDPRISKFCESFTNLSDDFARIAGDWFIIEEQPYDSDIETNVQTNAENIVKLSLRQHMGYNAALIHKKIFIYELATYFYKNEHGTFTKNHLRIGDVVMMQIQDYNESYAIVEAIFSHRGNDNKLYVFIIVKWFEETNRTRLGCPVYRIQTDNR
;
A
#
# COMPACT_ATOMS: atom_id res chain seq x y z
N MET A 1 -15.31 -8.02 1.74
CA MET A 1 -13.83 -8.06 1.89
C MET A 1 -13.27 -6.64 1.86
N ARG A 2 -13.41 -5.83 2.93
CA ARG A 2 -12.89 -4.44 2.88
C ARG A 2 -11.35 -4.44 3.03
N LYS A 3 -10.64 -3.85 2.06
CA LYS A 3 -9.18 -3.64 2.10
C LYS A 3 -8.80 -2.60 3.15
N GLN A 4 -8.73 -3.03 4.41
CA GLN A 4 -8.20 -2.22 5.50
C GLN A 4 -6.75 -2.60 5.74
N LEU A 5 -5.88 -1.62 6.02
CA LEU A 5 -4.46 -1.86 6.31
C LEU A 5 -4.26 -2.86 7.46
N LYS A 6 -5.13 -2.86 8.47
CA LYS A 6 -5.09 -3.83 9.58
C LYS A 6 -5.33 -5.29 9.18
N ASN A 7 -5.89 -5.52 8.00
CA ASN A 7 -6.12 -6.85 7.42
C ASN A 7 -4.97 -7.30 6.50
N HIS A 8 -3.92 -6.48 6.35
CA HIS A 8 -2.76 -6.81 5.52
C HIS A 8 -1.64 -7.34 6.42
N PHE A 9 -1.20 -8.54 6.11
CA PHE A 9 -0.07 -9.20 6.75
C PHE A 9 0.98 -9.50 5.70
N ILE A 10 2.24 -9.23 6.02
CA ILE A 10 3.37 -9.58 5.17
C ILE A 10 3.83 -10.97 5.59
N LEU A 11 3.78 -11.92 4.65
CA LEU A 11 4.23 -13.30 4.87
C LEU A 11 5.70 -13.52 4.50
N GLY A 12 6.25 -12.67 3.63
CA GLY A 12 7.64 -12.72 3.24
C GLY A 12 7.92 -11.94 1.96
N PHE A 13 9.16 -12.02 1.49
CA PHE A 13 9.65 -11.28 0.35
C PHE A 13 10.29 -12.22 -0.66
N VAL A 14 10.22 -11.84 -1.94
CA VAL A 14 11.00 -12.47 -3.00
C VAL A 14 11.96 -11.40 -3.53
N PRO A 15 13.27 -11.49 -3.27
CA PRO A 15 14.23 -10.49 -3.69
C PRO A 15 14.39 -10.53 -5.21
N PHE A 16 15.01 -9.51 -5.77
CA PHE A 16 15.31 -9.49 -7.21
C PHE A 16 16.22 -10.69 -7.57
N GLY A 17 15.82 -11.46 -8.56
CA GLY A 17 16.48 -12.73 -8.93
C GLY A 17 16.01 -13.96 -8.15
N GLY A 18 15.20 -13.78 -7.09
CA GLY A 18 14.58 -14.87 -6.34
C GLY A 18 13.46 -15.56 -7.13
N ASN A 19 13.21 -16.83 -6.82
CA ASN A 19 12.20 -17.64 -7.48
C ASN A 19 10.89 -17.67 -6.66
N PHE A 20 9.83 -17.05 -7.19
CA PHE A 20 8.51 -17.03 -6.55
C PHE A 20 7.96 -18.44 -6.26
N ASN A 21 8.19 -19.39 -7.18
CA ASN A 21 7.67 -20.75 -7.02
C ASN A 21 8.35 -21.50 -5.86
N GLU A 22 9.64 -21.26 -5.65
CA GLU A 22 10.36 -21.84 -4.50
C GLU A 22 9.88 -21.21 -3.19
N PHE A 23 9.77 -19.88 -3.17
CA PHE A 23 9.32 -19.13 -2.01
C PHE A 23 7.91 -19.52 -1.54
N ILE A 24 6.95 -19.66 -2.47
CA ILE A 24 5.54 -19.87 -2.11
C ILE A 24 5.21 -21.35 -1.82
N LYS A 25 6.13 -22.28 -2.06
CA LYS A 25 5.90 -23.72 -1.93
C LYS A 25 5.49 -24.15 -0.50
N PRO A 26 6.11 -23.66 0.59
CA PRO A 26 5.66 -23.98 1.95
C PRO A 26 4.21 -23.52 2.22
N PHE A 27 3.88 -22.28 1.82
CA PHE A 27 2.53 -21.72 1.94
C PHE A 27 1.49 -22.59 1.23
N ILE A 28 1.79 -23.07 0.02
CA ILE A 28 0.89 -23.97 -0.72
C ILE A 28 0.66 -25.28 0.03
N ASN A 29 1.71 -25.86 0.60
CA ASN A 29 1.58 -27.12 1.35
C ASN A 29 0.70 -26.95 2.60
N GLU A 30 0.81 -25.83 3.30
CA GLU A 30 -0.04 -25.49 4.45
C GLU A 30 -1.49 -25.23 4.03
N MET A 31 -1.68 -24.44 2.97
CA MET A 31 -3.03 -24.16 2.44
C MET A 31 -3.75 -25.43 1.98
N LYS A 32 -3.05 -26.41 1.40
CA LYS A 32 -3.65 -27.72 1.06
C LYS A 32 -4.21 -28.46 2.27
N GLN A 33 -3.61 -28.31 3.45
CA GLN A 33 -4.16 -28.88 4.68
C GLN A 33 -5.45 -28.15 5.06
N LEU A 34 -5.45 -26.82 4.98
CA LEU A 34 -6.63 -26.01 5.30
C LEU A 34 -7.79 -26.21 4.30
N GLU A 35 -7.51 -26.47 3.03
CA GLU A 35 -8.54 -26.77 2.01
C GLU A 35 -9.25 -28.11 2.24
N LYS A 36 -8.62 -29.02 2.99
CA LYS A 36 -9.22 -30.29 3.44
C LYS A 36 -9.95 -30.17 4.78
N GLY A 37 -9.75 -29.05 5.48
CA GLY A 37 -10.19 -28.87 6.85
C GLY A 37 -9.16 -29.36 7.86
N LYS A 38 -8.92 -28.56 8.90
CA LYS A 38 -8.04 -28.91 10.03
C LYS A 38 -8.69 -28.46 11.33
N ILE A 39 -8.63 -29.30 12.35
CA ILE A 39 -9.15 -28.97 13.68
C ILE A 39 -8.17 -28.03 14.39
N PHE A 40 -8.67 -26.91 14.88
CA PHE A 40 -7.93 -25.97 15.72
C PHE A 40 -8.67 -25.78 17.04
N LYS A 41 -7.90 -25.63 18.12
CA LYS A 41 -8.46 -25.28 19.42
C LYS A 41 -8.60 -23.76 19.51
N ILE A 42 -9.82 -23.25 19.34
CA ILE A 42 -10.14 -21.83 19.40
C ILE A 42 -10.97 -21.59 20.65
N ASN A 43 -10.49 -20.73 21.55
CA ASN A 43 -11.14 -20.48 22.84
C ASN A 43 -11.45 -21.75 23.64
N GLY A 44 -10.56 -22.75 23.58
CA GLY A 44 -10.73 -24.01 24.30
C GLY A 44 -11.64 -25.04 23.61
N GLN A 45 -12.29 -24.68 22.50
CA GLN A 45 -13.16 -25.55 21.73
C GLN A 45 -12.48 -26.04 20.46
N ASP A 46 -12.67 -27.31 20.13
CA ASP A 46 -12.24 -27.86 18.85
C ASP A 46 -13.14 -27.32 17.73
N SER A 47 -12.52 -26.59 16.81
CA SER A 47 -13.17 -25.95 15.67
C SER A 47 -12.58 -26.47 14.37
N LEU A 48 -13.43 -26.96 13.46
CA LEU A 48 -12.99 -27.32 12.11
C LEU A 48 -12.80 -26.05 11.28
N ILE A 49 -11.56 -25.76 10.90
CA ILE A 49 -11.22 -24.62 10.04
C ILE A 49 -10.96 -25.10 8.63
N ILE A 50 -11.73 -24.55 7.69
CA ILE A 50 -11.54 -24.72 6.25
C ILE A 50 -11.18 -23.35 5.67
N ALA A 51 -10.06 -23.28 4.96
CA ALA A 51 -9.64 -22.05 4.29
C ALA A 51 -9.12 -22.35 2.88
N SER A 52 -9.32 -21.41 1.98
CA SER A 52 -8.85 -21.45 0.60
C SER A 52 -8.46 -20.04 0.15
N ILE A 53 -7.80 -19.96 -1.01
CA ILE A 53 -7.52 -18.66 -1.63
C ILE A 53 -8.84 -18.05 -2.08
N GLY A 54 -9.18 -16.88 -1.55
CA GLY A 54 -10.34 -16.11 -2.00
C GLY A 54 -10.06 -15.26 -3.24
N GLN A 55 -8.91 -14.57 -3.26
CA GLN A 55 -8.54 -13.65 -4.32
C GLN A 55 -7.02 -13.43 -4.36
N ILE A 56 -6.47 -13.30 -5.57
CA ILE A 56 -5.08 -12.91 -5.83
C ILE A 56 -5.08 -11.58 -6.56
N THR A 57 -4.42 -10.58 -6.00
CA THR A 57 -4.24 -9.28 -6.65
C THR A 57 -2.78 -9.11 -6.98
N ALA A 58 -2.49 -8.87 -8.25
CA ALA A 58 -1.15 -8.68 -8.78
C ALA A 58 -1.21 -7.63 -9.90
N ASP A 59 -0.06 -7.06 -10.24
CA ASP A 59 0.03 -6.18 -11.40
C ASP A 59 -0.32 -6.94 -12.71
N LEU A 60 -0.36 -6.22 -13.84
CA LEU A 60 -0.80 -6.82 -15.11
C LEU A 60 0.09 -8.00 -15.54
N PRO A 61 1.44 -7.88 -15.62
CA PRO A 61 2.30 -9.02 -15.99
C PRO A 61 2.25 -10.17 -14.99
N GLN A 62 2.37 -9.90 -13.69
CA GLN A 62 2.40 -10.94 -12.67
C GLN A 62 1.05 -11.66 -12.57
N GLY A 63 -0.07 -10.96 -12.73
CA GLY A 63 -1.40 -11.58 -12.78
C GLY A 63 -1.55 -12.58 -13.94
N ASN A 64 -0.95 -12.31 -15.10
CA ASN A 64 -0.93 -13.24 -16.22
C ASN A 64 -0.04 -14.46 -15.92
N ASP A 65 1.17 -14.24 -15.39
CA ASP A 65 2.07 -15.32 -14.98
C ASP A 65 1.39 -16.23 -13.94
N LEU A 66 0.64 -15.66 -12.99
CA LEU A 66 -0.11 -16.39 -11.96
C LEU A 66 -1.36 -17.12 -12.46
N THR A 67 -1.88 -16.79 -13.65
CA THR A 67 -3.00 -17.51 -14.29
C THR A 67 -2.54 -18.51 -15.33
N GLY A 68 -1.24 -18.53 -15.65
CA GLY A 68 -0.70 -19.34 -16.73
C GLY A 68 -1.07 -18.82 -18.13
N VAL A 69 -1.47 -17.56 -18.24
CA VAL A 69 -1.80 -16.90 -19.51
C VAL A 69 -0.57 -16.11 -19.97
N LYS A 70 -0.28 -16.10 -21.27
CA LYS A 70 0.80 -15.28 -21.84
C LYS A 70 0.58 -13.81 -21.52
N ARG A 71 1.67 -13.05 -21.45
CA ARG A 71 1.61 -11.61 -21.16
C ARG A 71 0.75 -10.85 -22.17
N HIS A 72 0.23 -9.71 -21.74
CA HIS A 72 -0.68 -8.83 -22.48
C HIS A 72 -0.25 -8.40 -23.91
N ILE A 73 1.01 -8.61 -24.29
CA ILE A 73 1.53 -8.32 -25.64
C ILE A 73 1.18 -9.43 -26.65
N ALA A 74 0.93 -10.65 -26.17
CA ALA A 74 0.54 -11.79 -26.99
C ALA A 74 -0.78 -11.54 -27.74
N VAL A 75 -0.98 -12.27 -28.85
CA VAL A 75 -2.21 -12.20 -29.65
C VAL A 75 -3.45 -12.44 -28.78
N LYS A 76 -3.40 -13.48 -27.93
CA LYS A 76 -4.37 -13.74 -26.86
C LYS A 76 -3.70 -13.51 -25.51
N GLY A 77 -3.68 -12.26 -25.07
CA GLY A 77 -3.00 -11.83 -23.84
C GLY A 77 -3.93 -11.48 -22.68
N CYS A 78 -5.25 -11.51 -22.89
CA CYS A 78 -6.21 -11.26 -21.82
C CYS A 78 -6.32 -12.48 -20.92
N ARG A 79 -6.09 -12.32 -19.61
CA ARG A 79 -6.24 -13.44 -18.67
C ARG A 79 -7.70 -13.82 -18.38
N SER A 80 -8.65 -12.98 -18.74
CA SER A 80 -10.08 -13.21 -18.45
C SER A 80 -10.85 -13.81 -19.62
N CYS A 81 -10.33 -13.72 -20.86
CA CYS A 81 -11.03 -14.17 -22.06
C CYS A 81 -10.08 -14.46 -23.23
N GLN A 82 -10.60 -15.12 -24.26
CA GLN A 82 -9.89 -15.60 -25.44
C GLN A 82 -9.83 -14.58 -26.59
N ALA A 83 -10.28 -13.33 -26.36
CA ALA A 83 -10.24 -12.30 -27.38
C ALA A 83 -8.83 -12.15 -27.96
N THR A 84 -8.75 -11.93 -29.27
CA THR A 84 -7.49 -11.58 -29.93
C THR A 84 -7.28 -10.07 -29.89
N ARG A 85 -6.02 -9.64 -29.90
CA ARG A 85 -5.65 -8.23 -29.71
C ARG A 85 -6.30 -7.31 -30.73
N ASP A 86 -6.49 -7.75 -31.96
CA ASP A 86 -7.10 -7.00 -33.07
C ASP A 86 -8.58 -6.64 -32.86
N ILE A 87 -9.27 -7.28 -31.92
CA ILE A 87 -10.68 -7.02 -31.59
C ILE A 87 -10.89 -6.51 -30.16
N PHE A 88 -9.83 -6.12 -29.45
CA PHE A 88 -9.87 -5.74 -28.04
C PHE A 88 -10.79 -4.57 -27.70
N THR A 89 -11.05 -3.68 -28.66
CA THR A 89 -11.99 -2.55 -28.51
C THR A 89 -13.26 -2.71 -29.34
N ASN A 90 -13.60 -3.93 -29.79
CA ASN A 90 -14.87 -4.19 -30.46
C ASN A 90 -16.01 -4.21 -29.42
N PRO A 91 -16.99 -3.29 -29.48
CA PRO A 91 -18.09 -3.24 -28.50
C PRO A 91 -19.02 -4.46 -28.57
N ASN A 92 -19.01 -5.21 -29.67
CA ASN A 92 -19.92 -6.34 -29.90
C ASN A 92 -19.35 -7.69 -29.45
N LEU A 93 -18.30 -7.70 -28.61
CA LEU A 93 -17.75 -8.95 -28.09
C LEU A 93 -18.72 -9.63 -27.12
N ASP A 94 -19.06 -10.88 -27.42
CA ASP A 94 -19.72 -11.75 -26.44
C ASP A 94 -18.71 -12.28 -25.43
N ILE A 95 -18.48 -11.50 -24.37
CA ILE A 95 -17.53 -11.83 -23.29
C ILE A 95 -17.90 -13.13 -22.59
N ALA A 96 -19.18 -13.50 -22.51
CA ALA A 96 -19.60 -14.73 -21.87
C ALA A 96 -19.15 -15.94 -22.70
N ALA A 97 -19.35 -15.91 -24.01
CA ALA A 97 -18.93 -16.97 -24.93
C ALA A 97 -17.41 -17.15 -25.00
N ILE A 98 -16.64 -16.06 -24.92
CA ILE A 98 -15.18 -16.10 -25.06
C ILE A 98 -14.43 -16.09 -23.72
N SER A 99 -15.13 -16.17 -22.59
CA SER A 99 -14.51 -16.14 -21.25
C SER A 99 -13.56 -17.33 -21.04
N HIS A 100 -12.49 -17.12 -20.29
CA HIS A 100 -11.71 -18.23 -19.75
C HIS A 100 -12.42 -18.84 -18.55
N TYR A 101 -12.54 -20.17 -18.57
CA TYR A 101 -12.93 -20.97 -17.42
C TYR A 101 -11.83 -21.98 -17.14
N HIS A 102 -11.53 -22.24 -15.86
CA HIS A 102 -10.40 -23.08 -15.48
C HIS A 102 -10.48 -24.48 -16.13
N HIS A 103 -11.65 -25.12 -16.18
CA HIS A 103 -11.83 -26.46 -16.77
C HIS A 103 -11.48 -26.52 -18.26
N PHE A 104 -11.85 -25.50 -19.04
CA PHE A 104 -11.44 -25.40 -20.45
C PHE A 104 -9.93 -25.22 -20.56
N THR A 105 -9.36 -24.31 -19.76
CA THR A 105 -7.91 -24.10 -19.78
C THR A 105 -7.14 -25.31 -19.26
N ASP A 106 -7.70 -26.11 -18.36
CA ASP A 106 -7.09 -27.33 -17.86
C ASP A 106 -6.96 -28.37 -18.97
N THR A 107 -8.00 -28.53 -19.80
CA THR A 107 -7.96 -29.37 -21.01
C THR A 107 -6.90 -28.87 -22.00
N GLN A 108 -6.84 -27.55 -22.24
CA GLN A 108 -5.82 -26.95 -23.11
C GLN A 108 -4.39 -27.17 -22.60
N PHE A 109 -4.17 -27.12 -21.28
CA PHE A 109 -2.87 -27.45 -20.69
C PHE A 109 -2.53 -28.94 -20.82
N GLU A 110 -3.50 -29.83 -20.76
CA GLU A 110 -3.29 -31.26 -21.02
C GLU A 110 -2.83 -31.48 -22.47
N GLU A 111 -3.50 -30.86 -23.44
CA GLU A 111 -3.07 -30.89 -24.85
C GLU A 111 -1.66 -30.34 -25.05
N ILE A 112 -1.33 -29.22 -24.38
CA ILE A 112 0.03 -28.67 -24.40
C ILE A 112 1.02 -29.70 -23.85
N ASN A 113 0.72 -30.37 -22.73
CA ASN A 113 1.63 -31.34 -22.11
C ASN A 113 1.77 -32.63 -22.92
N LEU A 114 0.75 -33.03 -23.69
CA LEU A 114 0.76 -34.21 -24.55
C LEU A 114 1.63 -34.03 -25.80
N ALA A 115 1.96 -32.80 -26.19
CA ALA A 115 2.83 -32.57 -27.34
C ALA A 115 4.26 -33.10 -27.08
N THR A 116 4.73 -33.93 -28.00
CA THR A 116 6.00 -34.69 -27.91
C THR A 116 7.25 -33.83 -27.99
N THR A 117 7.18 -32.65 -28.62
CA THR A 117 8.33 -31.75 -28.80
C THR A 117 8.12 -30.43 -28.09
N ILE A 118 9.21 -29.85 -27.55
CA ILE A 118 9.18 -28.51 -26.92
C ILE A 118 8.66 -27.44 -27.89
N VAL A 119 8.95 -27.58 -29.19
CA VAL A 119 8.45 -26.69 -30.24
C VAL A 119 6.93 -26.83 -30.41
N GLY A 120 6.43 -28.07 -30.45
CA GLY A 120 4.99 -28.35 -30.49
C GLY A 120 4.25 -27.79 -29.27
N GLN A 121 4.78 -28.01 -28.06
CA GLN A 121 4.24 -27.45 -26.82
C GLN A 121 4.13 -25.92 -26.91
N LYS A 122 5.19 -25.24 -27.35
CA LYS A 122 5.21 -23.77 -27.50
C LYS A 122 4.24 -23.30 -28.57
N SER A 123 4.06 -24.03 -29.66
CA SER A 123 3.13 -23.69 -30.74
C SER A 123 1.67 -23.75 -30.24
N ILE A 124 1.26 -24.87 -29.64
CA ILE A 124 -0.09 -25.07 -29.09
C ILE A 124 -0.37 -24.02 -28.00
N ALA A 125 0.58 -23.82 -27.07
CA ALA A 125 0.46 -22.81 -26.03
C ALA A 125 0.29 -21.39 -26.61
N THR A 126 0.95 -21.08 -27.75
CA THR A 126 0.76 -19.81 -28.44
C THR A 126 -0.64 -19.66 -29.01
N ASN A 127 -1.20 -20.71 -29.62
CA ASN A 127 -2.55 -20.69 -30.20
C ASN A 127 -3.64 -20.46 -29.15
N TYR A 128 -3.44 -21.00 -27.94
CA TYR A 128 -4.33 -20.78 -26.81
C TYR A 128 -4.05 -19.49 -26.03
N GLY A 129 -2.92 -18.83 -26.25
CA GLY A 129 -2.50 -17.69 -25.43
C GLY A 129 -2.08 -18.10 -24.01
N LEU A 130 -1.72 -19.37 -23.80
CA LEU A 130 -1.30 -19.91 -22.52
C LEU A 130 0.23 -20.08 -22.43
N CYS A 131 0.73 -20.15 -21.21
CA CYS A 131 2.10 -20.57 -20.93
C CYS A 131 2.24 -22.08 -21.13
N THR A 132 3.48 -22.58 -21.23
CA THR A 132 3.73 -24.02 -21.34
C THR A 132 3.56 -24.78 -20.02
N LYS A 133 3.45 -24.06 -18.90
CA LYS A 133 3.25 -24.64 -17.57
C LYS A 133 2.17 -23.87 -16.82
N LYS A 134 1.40 -24.62 -16.01
CA LYS A 134 0.45 -24.07 -15.04
C LYS A 134 1.18 -23.28 -13.95
N SER A 135 0.46 -22.39 -13.30
CA SER A 135 0.97 -21.65 -12.13
C SER A 135 1.15 -22.62 -10.97
N ILE A 136 2.15 -22.37 -10.11
CA ILE A 136 2.31 -23.17 -8.89
C ILE A 136 1.07 -23.11 -7.98
N LEU A 137 0.31 -22.01 -8.06
CA LEU A 137 -0.95 -21.82 -7.32
C LEU A 137 -2.07 -22.75 -7.79
N ASP A 138 -1.94 -23.40 -8.95
CA ASP A 138 -2.94 -24.36 -9.45
C ASP A 138 -2.86 -25.72 -8.74
N HIS A 139 -1.92 -25.88 -7.81
CA HIS A 139 -1.95 -26.96 -6.84
C HIS A 139 -3.02 -26.77 -5.73
N LEU A 140 -3.65 -25.59 -5.67
CA LEU A 140 -4.71 -25.24 -4.73
C LEU A 140 -6.07 -25.26 -5.43
N LYS A 141 -7.15 -25.46 -4.67
CA LYS A 141 -8.52 -25.42 -5.19
C LYS A 141 -8.91 -23.97 -5.48
N ARG A 142 -8.83 -23.57 -6.77
CA ARG A 142 -9.14 -22.21 -7.18
C ARG A 142 -9.69 -22.12 -8.61
N GLU A 143 -10.51 -21.10 -8.84
CA GLU A 143 -10.89 -20.65 -10.18
C GLU A 143 -9.86 -19.58 -10.60
N ARG A 144 -8.82 -19.99 -11.34
CA ARG A 144 -7.65 -19.15 -11.60
C ARG A 144 -7.97 -17.81 -12.28
N HIS A 145 -8.92 -17.79 -13.22
CA HIS A 145 -9.22 -16.61 -14.03
C HIS A 145 -10.16 -15.65 -13.30
N LEU A 146 -11.12 -16.19 -12.53
CA LEU A 146 -12.03 -15.41 -11.70
C LEU A 146 -11.33 -14.85 -10.45
N GLN A 147 -10.51 -15.67 -9.79
CA GLN A 147 -9.84 -15.30 -8.54
C GLN A 147 -8.55 -14.49 -8.74
N THR A 148 -8.16 -14.24 -9.99
CA THR A 148 -7.04 -13.33 -10.33
C THR A 148 -7.55 -12.16 -11.20
N PRO A 149 -8.41 -11.28 -10.66
CA PRO A 149 -9.06 -10.23 -11.44
C PRO A 149 -8.06 -9.22 -12.02
N GLN A 150 -8.55 -8.40 -12.95
CA GLN A 150 -7.77 -7.32 -13.54
C GLN A 150 -7.48 -6.23 -12.49
N ASP A 151 -6.24 -5.74 -12.44
CA ASP A 151 -5.88 -4.70 -11.48
C ASP A 151 -6.33 -3.31 -11.95
N VAL A 152 -7.34 -2.78 -11.29
CA VAL A 152 -7.93 -1.48 -11.65
C VAL A 152 -7.00 -0.30 -11.45
N TYR A 153 -6.04 -0.37 -10.52
CA TYR A 153 -5.13 0.74 -10.28
C TYR A 153 -4.23 1.00 -11.49
N HIS A 154 -3.49 -0.01 -11.95
CA HIS A 154 -2.61 0.13 -13.11
C HIS A 154 -3.39 0.36 -14.41
N LEU A 155 -4.58 -0.22 -14.56
CA LEU A 155 -5.44 0.04 -15.72
C LEU A 155 -5.79 1.53 -15.82
N THR A 156 -6.34 2.10 -14.76
CA THR A 156 -6.77 3.50 -14.73
C THR A 156 -5.58 4.44 -14.83
N ALA A 157 -4.51 4.20 -14.07
CA ALA A 157 -3.30 5.02 -14.11
C ALA A 157 -2.67 5.05 -15.51
N ARG A 158 -2.60 3.91 -16.22
CA ARG A 158 -2.07 3.86 -17.59
C ARG A 158 -2.97 4.56 -18.61
N LYS A 159 -4.29 4.48 -18.47
CA LYS A 159 -5.23 5.22 -19.34
C LYS A 159 -5.06 6.73 -19.18
N ILE A 160 -5.05 7.21 -17.93
CA ILE A 160 -4.83 8.62 -17.60
C ILE A 160 -3.46 9.08 -18.09
N GLN A 161 -2.40 8.31 -17.84
CA GLN A 161 -1.05 8.66 -18.29
C GLN A 161 -0.98 8.80 -19.81
N ARG A 162 -1.61 7.90 -20.57
CA ARG A 162 -1.67 8.01 -22.04
C ARG A 162 -2.37 9.29 -22.45
N LEU A 163 -3.55 9.57 -21.91
CA LEU A 163 -4.30 10.78 -22.24
C LEU A 163 -3.54 12.08 -21.89
N LEU A 164 -2.78 12.08 -20.78
CA LEU A 164 -1.96 13.22 -20.35
C LEU A 164 -0.67 13.40 -21.16
N LYS A 165 -0.26 12.45 -22.01
CA LYS A 165 1.00 12.60 -22.74
C LYS A 165 0.92 13.84 -23.64
N PRO A 166 1.98 14.66 -23.69
CA PRO A 166 2.06 15.78 -24.62
C PRO A 166 1.85 15.34 -26.07
N SER A 167 2.14 14.09 -26.45
CA SER A 167 1.82 13.56 -27.78
C SER A 167 0.32 13.51 -28.07
N CYS A 168 -0.53 13.28 -27.07
CA CYS A 168 -1.98 13.17 -27.23
C CYS A 168 -2.64 14.56 -27.26
N ILE A 169 -1.94 15.57 -26.76
CA ILE A 169 -2.39 16.97 -26.70
C ILE A 169 -1.74 17.82 -27.82
N LYS A 170 -0.49 17.52 -28.22
CA LYS A 170 0.31 18.28 -29.21
C LYS A 170 0.51 17.56 -30.55
N LYS A 171 0.40 16.23 -30.61
CA LYS A 171 0.67 15.42 -31.82
C LYS A 171 -0.59 14.89 -32.51
N LEU A 172 -1.76 14.99 -31.87
CA LEU A 172 -3.02 14.99 -32.61
C LEU A 172 -3.27 16.42 -33.05
N ASP A 173 -3.05 16.65 -34.34
CA ASP A 173 -3.67 17.77 -35.02
C ASP A 173 -5.20 17.58 -34.88
N LEU A 174 -5.95 18.61 -34.48
CA LEU A 174 -7.42 18.51 -34.28
C LEU A 174 -8.10 17.87 -35.49
N SER A 175 -7.52 18.05 -36.68
CA SER A 175 -7.82 17.39 -37.95
C SER A 175 -7.90 15.85 -37.87
N THR A 176 -7.03 15.20 -37.09
CA THR A 176 -7.04 13.73 -36.91
C THR A 176 -8.26 13.29 -36.09
N ILE A 177 -8.59 14.00 -35.01
CA ILE A 177 -9.80 13.73 -34.22
C ILE A 177 -11.04 14.02 -35.07
N GLN A 178 -11.03 15.11 -35.84
CA GLN A 178 -12.10 15.47 -36.76
C GLN A 178 -12.38 14.35 -37.77
N GLN A 179 -11.34 13.82 -38.41
CA GLN A 179 -11.47 12.70 -39.34
C GLN A 179 -11.98 11.44 -38.65
N ARG A 180 -11.38 11.03 -37.53
CA ARG A 180 -11.75 9.79 -36.83
C ARG A 180 -13.16 9.82 -36.24
N CYS A 181 -13.59 10.98 -35.76
CA CYS A 181 -14.91 11.17 -35.17
C CYS A 181 -15.94 11.70 -36.17
N ASN A 182 -15.57 11.88 -37.44
CA ASN A 182 -16.41 12.42 -38.51
C ASN A 182 -17.07 13.77 -38.13
N VAL A 183 -16.27 14.72 -37.63
CA VAL A 183 -16.73 16.07 -37.26
C VAL A 183 -15.98 17.15 -38.04
N ASN A 184 -16.71 18.12 -38.59
CA ASN A 184 -16.16 19.09 -39.55
C ASN A 184 -15.64 20.40 -38.94
N GLN A 185 -15.88 20.66 -37.64
CA GLN A 185 -15.53 21.94 -36.98
C GLN A 185 -14.52 21.74 -35.85
N GLY A 186 -13.53 22.64 -35.72
CA GLY A 186 -12.48 22.52 -34.69
C GLY A 186 -13.05 22.55 -33.26
N ASN A 187 -14.08 23.37 -33.03
CA ASN A 187 -14.81 23.41 -31.76
C ASN A 187 -15.46 22.06 -31.40
N ALA A 188 -15.87 21.26 -32.38
CA ALA A 188 -16.44 19.93 -32.13
C ALA A 188 -15.37 18.94 -31.65
N ALA A 189 -14.17 18.97 -32.24
CA ALA A 189 -13.06 18.14 -31.80
C ALA A 189 -12.59 18.48 -30.37
N THR A 190 -12.53 19.77 -30.02
CA THR A 190 -12.26 20.20 -28.63
C THR A 190 -13.31 19.67 -27.65
N LYS A 191 -14.60 19.72 -28.01
CA LYS A 191 -15.69 19.15 -27.20
C LYS A 191 -15.53 17.63 -27.00
N ILE A 192 -15.07 16.90 -28.02
CA ILE A 192 -14.80 15.46 -27.91
C ILE A 192 -13.68 15.19 -26.91
N ILE A 193 -12.57 15.95 -26.97
CA ILE A 193 -11.47 15.83 -26.00
C ILE A 193 -11.99 16.07 -24.58
N ILE A 194 -12.75 17.14 -24.36
CA ILE A 194 -13.36 17.45 -23.05
C ILE A 194 -14.27 16.30 -22.60
N THR A 195 -15.06 15.72 -23.51
CA THR A 195 -15.94 14.59 -23.20
C THR A 195 -15.14 13.33 -22.82
N CYS A 196 -14.00 13.07 -23.47
CA CYS A 196 -13.09 11.99 -23.09
C CYS A 196 -12.57 12.18 -21.66
N TRP A 197 -12.13 13.39 -21.31
CA TRP A 197 -11.68 13.74 -19.96
C TRP A 197 -12.77 13.53 -18.91
N LYS A 198 -13.97 14.05 -19.19
CA LYS A 198 -15.14 13.88 -18.34
C LYS A 198 -15.45 12.39 -18.12
N THR A 199 -15.48 11.61 -19.20
CA THR A 199 -15.80 10.18 -19.16
C THR A 199 -14.78 9.40 -18.33
N ILE A 200 -13.48 9.65 -18.49
CA ILE A 200 -12.44 9.01 -17.67
C ILE A 200 -12.58 9.40 -16.20
N ALA A 201 -12.84 10.68 -15.91
CA ALA A 201 -12.98 11.16 -14.53
C ALA A 201 -14.19 10.50 -13.83
N GLU A 202 -15.34 10.47 -14.49
CA GLU A 202 -16.57 9.80 -14.01
C GLU A 202 -16.33 8.30 -13.80
N THR A 203 -15.76 7.62 -14.81
CA THR A 203 -15.44 6.19 -14.73
C THR A 203 -14.47 5.90 -13.59
N THR A 204 -13.45 6.73 -13.42
CA THR A 204 -12.45 6.60 -12.34
C THR A 204 -13.11 6.76 -10.96
N ALA A 205 -14.00 7.74 -10.80
CA ALA A 205 -14.73 7.94 -9.55
C ALA A 205 -15.55 6.70 -9.17
N PHE A 206 -16.25 6.09 -10.14
CA PHE A 206 -16.99 4.84 -9.91
C PHE A 206 -16.08 3.65 -9.62
N ILE A 207 -14.97 3.50 -10.34
CA ILE A 207 -13.99 2.42 -10.10
C ILE A 207 -13.49 2.43 -8.65
N PHE A 208 -13.29 3.62 -8.08
CA PHE A 208 -12.79 3.79 -6.72
C PHE A 208 -13.87 4.18 -5.70
N LYS A 209 -15.15 3.87 -5.99
CA LYS A 209 -16.23 4.01 -5.01
C LYS A 209 -16.18 2.90 -3.96
N GLU A 210 -16.35 3.26 -2.69
CA GLU A 210 -16.15 2.37 -1.53
C GLU A 210 -17.22 1.28 -1.37
N SER A 211 -18.42 1.52 -1.89
CA SER A 211 -19.57 0.63 -1.80
C SER A 211 -20.45 0.77 -3.04
N PHE A 212 -21.03 -0.34 -3.48
CA PHE A 212 -21.89 -0.39 -4.67
C PHE A 212 -23.30 -0.86 -4.28
N SER A 213 -24.31 -0.13 -4.73
CA SER A 213 -25.71 -0.55 -4.83
C SER A 213 -25.93 -1.40 -6.09
N LYS A 214 -27.16 -1.90 -6.30
CA LYS A 214 -27.53 -2.54 -7.58
C LYS A 214 -27.40 -1.58 -8.76
N ASP A 215 -27.82 -0.34 -8.57
CA ASP A 215 -27.77 0.71 -9.61
C ASP A 215 -26.34 1.12 -9.94
N ASP A 216 -25.44 1.10 -8.94
CA ASP A 216 -24.03 1.40 -9.16
C ASP A 216 -23.35 0.41 -10.12
N TYR A 217 -23.76 -0.87 -10.13
CA TYR A 217 -23.22 -1.82 -11.11
C TYR A 217 -23.68 -1.52 -12.53
N MET A 218 -24.91 -1.05 -12.71
CA MET A 218 -25.44 -0.66 -14.02
C MET A 218 -24.75 0.60 -14.51
N GLU A 219 -24.56 1.58 -13.62
CA GLU A 219 -23.88 2.82 -13.94
C GLU A 219 -22.39 2.61 -14.21
N LEU A 220 -21.72 1.74 -13.46
CA LEU A 220 -20.34 1.34 -13.75
C LEU A 220 -20.23 0.71 -15.16
N GLN A 221 -21.15 -0.18 -15.54
CA GLN A 221 -21.18 -0.77 -16.88
C GLN A 221 -21.26 0.33 -17.95
N ARG A 222 -22.21 1.26 -17.80
CA ARG A 222 -22.42 2.39 -18.71
C ARG A 222 -21.16 3.26 -18.84
N CYS A 223 -20.53 3.62 -17.72
CA CYS A 223 -19.30 4.40 -17.70
C CYS A 223 -18.16 3.69 -18.45
N LEU A 224 -17.96 2.39 -18.19
CA LEU A 224 -16.89 1.60 -18.80
C LEU A 224 -17.06 1.40 -20.31
N GLU A 225 -18.31 1.19 -20.77
CA GLU A 225 -18.67 1.10 -22.18
C GLU A 225 -18.44 2.44 -22.89
N MET A 226 -18.93 3.53 -22.32
CA MET A 226 -18.70 4.87 -22.86
C MET A 226 -17.23 5.22 -22.94
N GLU A 227 -16.46 4.94 -21.88
CA GLU A 227 -15.02 5.17 -21.84
C GLU A 227 -14.32 4.39 -22.96
N MET A 228 -14.71 3.13 -23.19
CA MET A 228 -14.15 2.33 -24.27
C MET A 228 -14.46 2.89 -25.65
N ILE A 229 -15.73 3.23 -25.91
CA ILE A 229 -16.18 3.74 -27.21
C ILE A 229 -15.50 5.07 -27.52
N ILE A 230 -15.59 6.04 -26.60
CA ILE A 230 -15.13 7.40 -26.89
C ILE A 230 -13.61 7.48 -27.06
N LEU A 231 -12.85 6.73 -26.25
CA LEU A 231 -11.39 6.76 -26.32
C LEU A 231 -10.86 6.05 -27.55
N SER A 232 -11.39 4.86 -27.87
CA SER A 232 -10.94 4.11 -29.06
C SER A 232 -11.33 4.81 -30.37
N GLN A 233 -12.47 5.49 -30.40
CA GLN A 233 -12.88 6.32 -31.53
C GLN A 233 -11.97 7.55 -31.67
N ALA A 234 -11.82 8.36 -30.61
CA ALA A 234 -11.09 9.62 -30.67
C ALA A 234 -9.58 9.44 -30.86
N PHE A 235 -8.98 8.38 -30.31
CA PHE A 235 -7.54 8.22 -30.24
C PHE A 235 -7.09 6.83 -30.73
N GLU A 236 -6.23 6.82 -31.74
CA GLU A 236 -5.67 5.57 -32.29
C GLU A 236 -4.90 4.77 -31.25
N GLU A 237 -4.17 5.42 -30.33
CA GLU A 237 -3.39 4.75 -29.28
C GLU A 237 -4.24 3.96 -28.27
N PHE A 238 -5.54 4.22 -28.23
CA PHE A 238 -6.51 3.48 -27.41
C PHE A 238 -7.19 2.35 -28.19
N SER A 239 -7.08 2.34 -29.53
CA SER A 239 -7.59 1.25 -30.36
C SER A 239 -6.88 -0.05 -29.98
N ASN A 240 -7.66 -1.10 -29.69
CA ASN A 240 -7.16 -2.42 -29.34
C ASN A 240 -6.22 -2.46 -28.12
N LEU A 241 -6.31 -1.46 -27.25
CA LEU A 241 -5.44 -1.34 -26.10
C LEU A 241 -5.82 -2.35 -25.00
N PRO A 242 -4.91 -3.21 -24.51
CA PRO A 242 -5.22 -4.18 -23.46
C PRO A 242 -5.75 -3.55 -22.16
N ASN A 243 -5.27 -2.35 -21.84
CA ASN A 243 -5.73 -1.60 -20.67
C ASN A 243 -7.18 -1.13 -20.80
N LEU A 244 -7.64 -0.87 -22.03
CA LEU A 244 -9.02 -0.47 -22.30
C LEU A 244 -9.92 -1.70 -22.40
N HIS A 245 -9.45 -2.78 -23.06
CA HIS A 245 -10.15 -4.06 -23.13
C HIS A 245 -10.53 -4.62 -21.74
N ALA A 246 -9.70 -4.38 -20.73
CA ALA A 246 -9.98 -4.83 -19.37
C ALA A 246 -11.33 -4.32 -18.82
N ASN A 247 -11.87 -3.20 -19.35
CA ASN A 247 -13.17 -2.64 -18.98
C ASN A 247 -14.30 -3.68 -19.07
N PHE A 248 -14.30 -4.54 -20.10
CA PHE A 248 -15.29 -5.62 -20.27
C PHE A 248 -15.39 -6.56 -19.06
N HIS A 249 -14.32 -6.68 -18.28
CA HIS A 249 -14.23 -7.63 -17.17
C HIS A 249 -14.49 -6.98 -15.82
N LEU A 250 -14.48 -5.64 -15.73
CA LEU A 250 -14.49 -4.94 -14.46
C LEU A 250 -15.82 -5.06 -13.71
N VAL A 251 -16.97 -5.07 -14.41
CA VAL A 251 -18.27 -5.24 -13.73
C VAL A 251 -18.39 -6.64 -13.13
N LYS A 252 -17.94 -7.68 -13.83
CA LYS A 252 -17.87 -9.05 -13.29
C LYS A 252 -16.96 -9.12 -12.06
N ASN A 253 -15.80 -8.48 -12.11
CA ASN A 253 -14.87 -8.40 -10.96
C ASN A 253 -15.52 -7.67 -9.78
N ALA A 254 -16.22 -6.55 -10.03
CA ALA A 254 -16.93 -5.79 -9.01
C ALA A 254 -18.02 -6.64 -8.35
N LYS A 255 -18.86 -7.33 -9.13
CA LYS A 255 -19.92 -8.22 -8.61
C LYS A 255 -19.34 -9.37 -7.78
N THR A 256 -18.20 -9.92 -8.20
CA THR A 256 -17.53 -11.04 -7.51
C THR A 256 -16.92 -10.61 -6.18
N PHE A 257 -16.28 -9.43 -6.14
CA PHE A 257 -15.53 -8.96 -4.97
C PHE A 257 -16.21 -7.78 -4.25
N ALA A 258 -17.50 -7.56 -4.50
CA ALA A 258 -18.36 -6.45 -4.05
C ALA A 258 -17.99 -5.04 -4.55
N THR A 259 -16.70 -4.73 -4.74
CA THR A 259 -16.22 -3.47 -5.33
C THR A 259 -14.90 -3.70 -6.06
N LEU A 260 -14.55 -2.78 -6.96
CA LEU A 260 -13.26 -2.81 -7.66
C LEU A 260 -12.08 -2.44 -6.76
N ILE A 261 -12.29 -1.62 -5.72
CA ILE A 261 -11.26 -1.31 -4.71
C ILE A 261 -10.72 -2.59 -4.06
N ASN A 262 -11.59 -3.56 -3.77
CA ASN A 262 -11.18 -4.82 -3.15
C ASN A 262 -10.19 -5.60 -4.04
N SER A 263 -10.16 -5.31 -5.35
CA SER A 263 -9.20 -5.88 -6.30
C SER A 263 -7.98 -5.00 -6.61
N SER A 264 -7.98 -3.73 -6.18
CA SER A 264 -6.90 -2.76 -6.46
C SER A 264 -5.59 -3.05 -5.72
N VAL A 265 -4.45 -3.02 -6.40
CA VAL A 265 -3.13 -3.24 -5.77
C VAL A 265 -2.50 -2.00 -5.13
N GLY A 266 -3.14 -0.81 -5.20
CA GLY A 266 -2.51 0.45 -4.80
C GLY A 266 -1.92 0.49 -3.39
N VAL A 267 -2.56 -0.15 -2.41
CA VAL A 267 -2.01 -0.26 -1.05
C VAL A 267 -0.69 -1.05 -1.02
N LYS A 268 -0.59 -2.12 -1.80
CA LYS A 268 0.59 -2.97 -1.90
C LYS A 268 1.74 -2.22 -2.58
N GLU A 269 1.44 -1.40 -3.59
CA GLU A 269 2.42 -0.53 -4.26
C GLU A 269 3.02 0.52 -3.31
N ILE A 270 2.23 1.10 -2.41
CA ILE A 270 2.73 2.05 -1.40
C ILE A 270 3.72 1.34 -0.46
N VAL A 271 3.37 0.16 0.04
CA VAL A 271 4.25 -0.64 0.91
C VAL A 271 5.55 -0.99 0.17
N HIS A 272 5.45 -1.40 -1.10
CA HIS A 272 6.60 -1.71 -1.94
C HIS A 272 7.51 -0.48 -2.15
N LYS A 273 6.93 0.70 -2.38
CA LYS A 273 7.68 1.96 -2.52
C LYS A 273 8.47 2.29 -1.25
N ILE A 274 7.83 2.19 -0.08
CA ILE A 274 8.49 2.43 1.21
C ILE A 274 9.70 1.51 1.37
N PHE A 275 9.55 0.21 1.09
CA PHE A 275 10.66 -0.73 1.19
C PHE A 275 11.78 -0.44 0.18
N LYS A 276 11.44 -0.11 -1.07
CA LYS A 276 12.44 0.28 -2.08
C LYS A 276 13.26 1.49 -1.67
N GLU A 277 12.65 2.48 -1.03
CA GLU A 277 13.36 3.68 -0.53
C GLU A 277 14.26 3.38 0.68
N MET A 278 13.95 2.33 1.44
CA MET A 278 14.72 1.91 2.61
C MET A 278 15.94 1.06 2.25
N VAL A 279 15.80 0.12 1.32
CA VAL A 279 16.86 -0.86 0.96
C VAL A 279 18.24 -0.21 0.72
N PRO A 280 18.37 0.94 0.01
CA PRO A 280 19.67 1.59 -0.20
C PRO A 280 20.35 2.04 1.08
N LYS A 281 19.58 2.32 2.15
CA LYS A 281 20.03 2.85 3.44
C LYS A 281 20.34 1.76 4.48
N MET A 282 20.12 0.49 4.13
CA MET A 282 20.37 -0.65 5.01
C MET A 282 21.76 -1.22 4.77
N ASN A 283 22.28 -2.00 5.73
CA ASN A 283 23.57 -2.70 5.60
C ASN A 283 23.55 -3.86 4.55
N ARG A 284 22.36 -4.15 3.97
CA ARG A 284 22.08 -5.16 2.95
C ARG A 284 22.41 -6.61 3.32
N LYS A 285 22.73 -6.91 4.60
CA LYS A 285 23.05 -8.28 5.04
C LYS A 285 21.82 -9.16 5.18
N ASN A 286 20.75 -8.65 5.81
CA ASN A 286 19.54 -9.42 6.11
C ASN A 286 18.28 -8.63 5.74
N ILE A 287 18.21 -8.13 4.49
CA ILE A 287 17.16 -7.20 4.02
C ILE A 287 15.75 -7.70 4.36
N GLU A 288 15.45 -8.98 4.07
CA GLU A 288 14.12 -9.55 4.31
C GLU A 288 13.74 -9.52 5.79
N LEU A 289 14.64 -10.02 6.65
CA LEU A 289 14.43 -10.06 8.10
C LEU A 289 14.27 -8.67 8.68
N ASP A 290 15.10 -7.71 8.27
CA ASP A 290 15.08 -6.35 8.78
C ASP A 290 13.81 -5.60 8.35
N LEU A 291 13.36 -5.77 7.10
CA LEU A 291 12.10 -5.21 6.61
C LEU A 291 10.89 -5.84 7.30
N MET A 292 10.91 -7.17 7.50
CA MET A 292 9.85 -7.88 8.24
C MET A 292 9.77 -7.41 9.68
N LYS A 293 10.90 -7.37 10.40
CA LYS A 293 10.97 -6.88 11.78
C LYS A 293 10.39 -5.49 11.89
N ARG A 294 10.83 -4.56 11.05
CA ARG A 294 10.28 -3.20 11.03
C ARG A 294 8.78 -3.17 10.78
N TYR A 295 8.29 -3.91 9.78
CA TYR A 295 6.86 -3.92 9.47
C TYR A 295 6.04 -4.47 10.64
N MET A 296 6.50 -5.56 11.26
CA MET A 296 5.87 -6.14 12.44
C MET A 296 5.91 -5.21 13.65
N THR A 297 7.03 -4.53 13.91
CA THR A 297 7.15 -3.53 14.97
C THR A 297 6.16 -2.38 14.76
N LEU A 298 6.09 -1.81 13.55
CA LEU A 298 5.15 -0.73 13.25
C LEU A 298 3.69 -1.18 13.32
N PHE A 299 3.41 -2.42 12.91
CA PHE A 299 2.08 -3.00 13.03
C PHE A 299 1.67 -3.20 14.50
N ALA A 300 2.58 -3.69 15.33
CA ALA A 300 2.38 -3.86 16.77
C ALA A 300 2.19 -2.51 17.48
N LEU A 301 3.06 -1.53 17.21
CA LEU A 301 2.94 -0.16 17.74
C LEU A 301 1.61 0.46 17.36
N ARG A 302 1.17 0.30 16.10
CA ARG A 302 -0.13 0.77 15.65
C ARG A 302 -1.27 0.10 16.41
N HIS A 303 -1.21 -1.23 16.59
CA HIS A 303 -2.23 -1.96 17.34
C HIS A 303 -2.31 -1.47 18.79
N LEU A 304 -1.16 -1.19 19.42
CA LEU A 304 -1.11 -0.58 20.75
C LEU A 304 -1.76 0.80 20.73
N ILE A 305 -1.32 1.72 19.87
CA ILE A 305 -1.89 3.08 19.74
C ILE A 305 -3.40 3.06 19.49
N ASP A 306 -3.90 2.08 18.73
CA ASP A 306 -5.34 1.88 18.48
C ASP A 306 -6.07 1.30 19.73
N GLY A 307 -5.49 1.39 20.93
CA GLY A 307 -6.07 0.97 22.21
C GLY A 307 -5.92 -0.52 22.52
N GLY A 308 -5.09 -1.25 21.76
CA GLY A 308 -5.14 -2.72 21.74
C GLY A 308 -6.48 -3.27 21.21
N ILE A 309 -7.33 -2.40 20.62
CA ILE A 309 -8.65 -2.77 20.15
C ILE A 309 -8.53 -3.25 18.70
N ASP A 310 -8.72 -4.55 18.51
CA ASP A 310 -9.03 -5.09 17.20
C ASP A 310 -10.52 -5.51 17.17
N PRO A 311 -11.40 -4.79 16.45
CA PRO A 311 -12.82 -5.14 16.39
C PRO A 311 -13.09 -6.51 15.73
N ARG A 312 -12.06 -7.19 15.20
CA ARG A 312 -12.14 -8.59 14.74
C ARG A 312 -11.96 -9.61 15.87
N ILE A 313 -11.36 -9.20 16.98
CA ILE A 313 -11.07 -10.04 18.13
C ILE A 313 -12.07 -9.65 19.22
N SER A 314 -13.00 -10.56 19.53
CA SER A 314 -14.07 -10.31 20.52
C SER A 314 -13.55 -10.23 21.97
N LYS A 315 -12.29 -10.58 22.20
CA LYS A 315 -11.62 -10.43 23.48
C LYS A 315 -10.80 -9.14 23.47
N PHE A 316 -11.24 -8.17 24.25
CA PHE A 316 -10.39 -7.11 24.73
C PHE A 316 -9.22 -7.76 25.48
N CYS A 317 -7.99 -7.45 25.10
CA CYS A 317 -6.84 -7.90 25.85
C CYS A 317 -6.74 -6.99 27.09
N GLU A 318 -7.28 -7.45 28.22
CA GLU A 318 -7.21 -6.73 29.50
C GLU A 318 -5.77 -6.41 29.92
N SER A 319 -4.77 -7.10 29.36
CA SER A 319 -3.35 -6.82 29.57
C SER A 319 -2.92 -5.43 29.10
N PHE A 320 -3.72 -4.74 28.29
CA PHE A 320 -3.47 -3.37 27.81
C PHE A 320 -4.43 -2.34 28.42
N THR A 321 -5.14 -2.64 29.52
CA THR A 321 -5.98 -1.63 30.21
C THR A 321 -5.20 -0.40 30.66
N ASN A 322 -3.88 -0.54 30.86
CA ASN A 322 -2.96 0.54 31.21
C ASN A 322 -2.14 1.02 30.02
N LEU A 323 -2.72 0.98 28.80
CA LEU A 323 -2.01 1.39 27.59
C LEU A 323 -1.44 2.81 27.68
N SER A 324 -2.06 3.71 28.46
CA SER A 324 -1.51 5.04 28.74
C SER A 324 -0.17 4.98 29.49
N ASP A 325 -0.03 4.08 30.46
CA ASP A 325 1.20 3.92 31.25
C ASP A 325 2.24 3.09 30.50
N ASP A 326 1.81 2.07 29.75
CA ASP A 326 2.70 1.28 28.88
C ASP A 326 3.21 2.12 27.71
N PHE A 327 2.37 2.97 27.12
CA PHE A 327 2.78 3.92 26.08
C PHE A 327 3.65 5.03 26.68
N ALA A 328 3.35 5.52 27.88
CA ALA A 328 4.21 6.48 28.58
C ALA A 328 5.59 5.88 28.94
N ARG A 329 5.68 4.57 29.22
CA ARG A 329 6.97 3.86 29.36
C ARG A 329 7.69 3.66 28.04
N ILE A 330 6.97 3.30 26.96
CA ILE A 330 7.54 3.11 25.61
C ILE A 330 8.00 4.45 25.01
N ALA A 331 7.27 5.53 25.29
CA ALA A 331 7.54 6.88 24.83
C ALA A 331 8.23 7.74 25.91
N GLY A 332 8.65 7.15 27.04
CA GLY A 332 9.26 7.88 28.17
C GLY A 332 10.60 8.52 27.81
N ASP A 333 11.27 7.94 26.80
CA ASP A 333 12.51 8.46 26.21
C ASP A 333 12.26 9.44 25.04
N TRP A 334 11.00 9.80 24.76
CA TRP A 334 10.62 10.67 23.65
C TRP A 334 10.33 12.08 24.18
N PHE A 335 11.13 13.05 23.77
CA PHE A 335 10.92 14.47 24.06
C PHE A 335 10.15 15.15 22.95
N ILE A 336 9.25 16.09 23.30
CA ILE A 336 8.52 16.94 22.34
C ILE A 336 9.12 18.35 22.43
N ILE A 337 9.55 18.90 21.30
CA ILE A 337 9.81 20.33 21.14
C ILE A 337 8.63 20.93 20.38
N GLU A 338 7.88 21.81 21.05
CA GLU A 338 6.94 22.69 20.37
C GLU A 338 7.72 23.75 19.57
N GLU A 339 7.53 23.77 18.25
CA GLU A 339 7.84 24.98 17.49
C GLU A 339 6.76 26.02 17.84
N GLN A 340 7.14 27.03 18.63
CA GLN A 340 6.30 28.20 18.84
C GLN A 340 6.03 28.86 17.47
N PRO A 341 4.76 29.01 17.05
CA PRO A 341 4.44 29.86 15.91
C PRO A 341 4.77 31.30 16.29
N TYR A 342 5.45 31.99 15.38
CA TYR A 342 5.70 33.42 15.46
C TYR A 342 4.34 34.15 15.52
N ASP A 343 3.93 34.62 16.69
CA ASP A 343 2.99 35.73 16.77
C ASP A 343 3.19 36.53 18.06
N SER A 344 3.11 37.85 17.89
CA SER A 344 3.44 38.89 18.86
C SER A 344 2.50 38.94 20.07
N ASP A 345 3.09 39.29 21.22
CA ASP A 345 2.44 39.85 22.40
C ASP A 345 1.43 38.98 23.16
N ILE A 346 1.92 37.96 23.87
CA ILE A 346 1.36 37.57 25.18
C ILE A 346 2.51 37.22 26.13
N GLU A 347 2.77 38.09 27.11
CA GLU A 347 3.52 37.74 28.32
C GLU A 347 2.80 36.58 29.02
N THR A 348 3.43 35.40 29.07
CA THR A 348 3.13 34.41 30.10
C THR A 348 4.43 33.74 30.54
N ASN A 349 4.81 34.02 31.78
CA ASN A 349 5.84 33.29 32.52
C ASN A 349 5.49 31.80 32.54
N VAL A 350 6.37 30.96 31.98
CA VAL A 350 6.30 29.51 32.19
C VAL A 350 7.51 29.11 33.04
N GLN A 351 7.27 29.00 34.34
CA GLN A 351 8.10 28.14 35.19
C GLN A 351 7.92 26.70 34.73
N THR A 352 9.05 26.05 34.51
CA THR A 352 9.20 24.66 34.12
C THR A 352 8.50 23.73 35.12
N ASN A 353 7.62 22.87 34.61
CA ASN A 353 7.21 21.63 35.28
C ASN A 353 7.07 20.51 34.23
N ALA A 354 8.11 19.70 34.06
CA ALA A 354 8.22 18.70 32.99
C ALA A 354 7.22 17.54 33.15
N GLU A 355 6.79 17.22 34.37
CA GLU A 355 5.79 16.17 34.61
C GLU A 355 4.37 16.56 34.20
N ASN A 356 4.06 17.85 34.18
CA ASN A 356 2.73 18.33 33.83
C ASN A 356 2.54 18.48 32.33
N ILE A 357 3.60 18.63 31.53
CA ILE A 357 3.45 18.78 30.07
C ILE A 357 3.09 17.46 29.41
N VAL A 358 3.62 16.30 29.83
CA VAL A 358 3.24 15.00 29.24
C VAL A 358 1.78 14.67 29.55
N LYS A 359 1.27 15.03 30.73
CA LYS A 359 -0.15 14.86 31.08
C LYS A 359 -1.05 15.92 30.45
N LEU A 360 -0.65 17.18 30.33
CA LEU A 360 -1.49 18.25 29.76
C LEU A 360 -1.47 18.28 28.22
N SER A 361 -0.33 18.08 27.56
CA SER A 361 -0.29 18.07 26.09
C SER A 361 -0.95 16.84 25.48
N LEU A 362 -0.89 15.66 26.13
CA LEU A 362 -1.63 14.47 25.67
C LEU A 362 -3.10 14.46 26.14
N ARG A 363 -3.45 14.91 27.36
CA ARG A 363 -4.87 14.92 27.81
C ARG A 363 -5.67 16.12 27.32
N GLN A 364 -5.11 17.32 27.18
CA GLN A 364 -5.88 18.49 26.69
C GLN A 364 -5.94 18.56 25.16
N HIS A 365 -4.98 18.03 24.39
CA HIS A 365 -5.10 17.98 22.92
C HIS A 365 -5.85 16.76 22.40
N MET A 366 -5.88 15.63 23.13
CA MET A 366 -6.67 14.43 22.74
C MET A 366 -8.05 14.36 23.42
N GLY A 367 -8.64 15.51 23.70
CA GLY A 367 -10.06 15.59 24.05
C GLY A 367 -10.90 15.04 22.90
N TYR A 368 -11.42 13.83 23.08
CA TYR A 368 -12.32 13.02 22.22
C TYR A 368 -11.70 12.02 21.23
N ASN A 369 -12.25 10.80 21.33
CA ASN A 369 -12.40 9.65 20.41
C ASN A 369 -12.30 9.86 18.88
N ALA A 370 -11.36 10.64 18.36
CA ALA A 370 -11.17 10.84 16.93
C ALA A 370 -9.82 10.28 16.47
N ALA A 371 -9.86 9.46 15.43
CA ALA A 371 -8.68 8.86 14.79
C ALA A 371 -7.71 9.95 14.28
N LEU A 372 -6.40 9.74 14.46
CA LEU A 372 -5.34 10.57 13.89
C LEU A 372 -5.54 10.76 12.37
N ILE A 373 -5.75 12.01 11.95
CA ILE A 373 -6.00 12.40 10.56
C ILE A 373 -4.67 12.38 9.78
N HIS A 374 -3.57 12.81 10.40
CA HIS A 374 -2.25 12.95 9.78
C HIS A 374 -1.29 11.82 10.16
N LYS A 375 -1.30 10.71 9.43
CA LYS A 375 -0.52 9.49 9.77
C LYS A 375 0.96 9.52 9.35
N LYS A 376 1.50 10.69 9.01
CA LYS A 376 2.83 10.81 8.40
C LYS A 376 3.81 11.39 9.42
N ILE A 377 4.91 10.67 9.62
CA ILE A 377 6.04 11.07 10.46
C ILE A 377 7.24 11.32 9.53
N PHE A 378 7.99 12.38 9.78
CA PHE A 378 9.22 12.72 9.05
C PHE A 378 10.41 12.56 9.97
N ILE A 379 11.50 11.93 9.52
CA ILE A 379 12.70 11.66 10.34
C ILE A 379 13.84 12.52 9.82
N TYR A 380 14.65 13.07 10.73
CA TYR A 380 15.72 14.02 10.46
C TYR A 380 17.03 13.57 11.11
N GLU A 381 18.16 13.87 10.47
CA GLU A 381 19.50 13.64 11.03
C GLU A 381 19.99 14.81 11.88
N LEU A 382 19.37 15.99 11.72
CA LEU A 382 19.73 17.25 12.34
C LEU A 382 18.45 18.08 12.63
N ALA A 383 18.31 18.57 13.85
CA ALA A 383 17.43 19.68 14.21
C ALA A 383 18.25 20.95 14.45
N THR A 384 17.60 22.09 14.27
CA THR A 384 18.16 23.39 14.62
C THR A 384 17.18 24.10 15.53
N TYR A 385 17.67 24.62 16.65
CA TYR A 385 16.84 25.37 17.60
C TYR A 385 17.55 26.65 18.00
N PHE A 386 16.78 27.61 18.50
CA PHE A 386 17.30 28.88 19.01
C PHE A 386 17.06 28.92 20.50
N TYR A 387 18.09 29.26 21.28
CA TYR A 387 17.91 29.62 22.68
C TYR A 387 18.26 31.08 22.89
N LYS A 388 17.49 31.75 23.75
CA LYS A 388 17.73 33.13 24.15
C LYS A 388 18.67 33.11 25.35
N ASN A 389 19.84 33.75 25.22
CA ASN A 389 20.77 33.87 26.34
C ASN A 389 20.27 34.91 27.36
N GLU A 390 20.94 34.99 28.53
CA GLU A 390 20.60 35.93 29.62
C GLU A 390 20.64 37.41 29.20
N HIS A 391 21.33 37.73 28.10
CA HIS A 391 21.42 39.07 27.52
C HIS A 391 20.40 39.32 26.40
N GLY A 392 19.44 38.41 26.21
CA GLY A 392 18.34 38.56 25.27
C GLY A 392 18.68 38.28 23.80
N THR A 393 19.89 37.80 23.49
CA THR A 393 20.33 37.47 22.14
C THR A 393 20.01 36.01 21.81
N PHE A 394 19.43 35.76 20.63
CA PHE A 394 19.13 34.41 20.15
C PHE A 394 20.36 33.76 19.53
N THR A 395 20.77 32.61 20.07
CA THR A 395 21.86 31.81 19.54
C THR A 395 21.30 30.59 18.83
N LYS A 396 21.69 30.40 17.57
CA LYS A 396 21.31 29.24 16.74
C LYS A 396 22.17 28.04 17.11
N ASN A 397 21.53 26.94 17.46
CA ASN A 397 22.18 25.70 17.83
C ASN A 397 21.70 24.54 16.97
N HIS A 398 22.52 23.50 16.93
CA HIS A 398 22.35 22.34 16.08
C HIS A 398 22.33 21.10 16.97
N LEU A 399 21.37 20.22 16.72
CA LEU A 399 21.22 18.96 17.42
C LEU A 399 21.21 17.83 16.41
N ARG A 400 22.20 16.94 16.44
CA ARG A 400 22.35 15.80 15.54
C ARG A 400 22.06 14.49 16.26
N ILE A 401 21.65 13.49 15.49
CA ILE A 401 21.68 12.11 15.97
C ILE A 401 23.13 11.75 16.35
N GLY A 402 23.31 11.23 17.56
CA GLY A 402 24.61 10.91 18.15
C GLY A 402 25.20 12.00 19.05
N ASP A 403 24.62 13.20 19.08
CA ASP A 403 25.09 14.26 19.99
C ASP A 403 24.77 13.89 21.45
N VAL A 404 25.72 14.15 22.34
CA VAL A 404 25.50 14.04 23.78
C VAL A 404 25.00 15.38 24.29
N VAL A 405 23.81 15.38 24.89
CA VAL A 405 23.15 16.55 25.46
C VAL A 405 23.09 16.47 26.96
N MET A 406 23.21 17.62 27.61
CA MET A 406 22.87 17.81 29.01
C MET A 406 21.40 18.24 29.10
N MET A 407 20.64 17.59 29.96
CA MET A 407 19.24 17.87 30.21
C MET A 407 19.00 18.01 31.72
N GLN A 408 18.27 19.04 32.12
CA GLN A 408 17.83 19.22 33.50
C GLN A 408 16.42 18.63 33.63
N ILE A 409 16.30 17.55 34.41
CA ILE A 409 15.03 16.93 34.77
C ILE A 409 14.73 17.35 36.21
N GLN A 410 13.51 17.80 36.50
CA GLN A 410 13.11 18.07 37.88
C GLN A 410 13.26 16.79 38.70
N ASP A 411 13.93 16.92 39.85
CA ASP A 411 14.27 15.89 40.83
C ASP A 411 15.63 15.16 40.66
N TYR A 412 16.42 15.47 39.61
CA TYR A 412 17.80 14.98 39.48
C TYR A 412 18.78 16.11 39.12
N ASN A 413 20.04 16.00 39.56
CA ASN A 413 21.15 16.83 39.08
C ASN A 413 21.33 16.67 37.54
N GLU A 414 22.17 17.54 36.95
CA GLU A 414 22.53 17.52 35.52
C GLU A 414 22.66 16.10 34.96
N SER A 415 21.77 15.74 34.03
CA SER A 415 21.71 14.40 33.44
C SER A 415 22.15 14.45 31.98
N TYR A 416 22.89 13.43 31.54
CA TYR A 416 23.41 13.36 30.18
C TYR A 416 22.62 12.32 29.36
N ALA A 417 22.38 12.61 28.09
CA ALA A 417 21.77 11.66 27.16
C ALA A 417 22.40 11.76 25.77
N ILE A 418 22.31 10.71 24.97
CA ILE A 418 22.69 10.72 23.56
C ILE A 418 21.45 10.76 22.68
N VAL A 419 21.41 11.65 21.69
CA VAL A 419 20.28 11.73 20.74
C VAL A 419 20.27 10.51 19.84
N GLU A 420 19.18 9.75 19.85
CA GLU A 420 19.02 8.53 19.04
C GLU A 420 18.18 8.78 17.78
N ALA A 421 17.19 9.66 17.86
CA ALA A 421 16.38 10.02 16.70
C ALA A 421 15.78 11.41 16.82
N ILE A 422 15.47 12.02 15.69
CA ILE A 422 14.73 13.27 15.59
C ILE A 422 13.63 13.05 14.56
N PHE A 423 12.38 13.36 14.89
CA PHE A 423 11.27 13.25 13.96
C PHE A 423 10.23 14.34 14.14
N SER A 424 9.34 14.53 13.18
CA SER A 424 8.22 15.46 13.29
C SER A 424 6.91 14.81 12.87
N HIS A 425 5.83 15.28 13.48
CA HIS A 425 4.47 14.88 13.17
C HIS A 425 3.57 16.11 13.06
N ARG A 426 2.69 16.10 12.07
CA ARG A 426 1.66 17.12 11.95
C ARG A 426 0.45 16.71 12.78
N GLY A 427 0.11 17.48 13.81
CA GLY A 427 -1.05 17.24 14.64
C GLY A 427 -2.38 17.35 13.88
N ASN A 428 -3.47 16.93 14.52
CA ASN A 428 -4.82 17.10 13.97
C ASN A 428 -5.23 18.58 13.87
N ASP A 429 -4.54 19.46 14.59
CA ASP A 429 -4.66 20.92 14.56
C ASP A 429 -3.81 21.57 13.45
N ASN A 430 -3.23 20.77 12.54
CA ASN A 430 -2.29 21.17 11.49
C ASN A 430 -0.96 21.75 11.98
N LYS A 431 -0.67 21.80 13.29
CA LYS A 431 0.63 22.23 13.79
C LYS A 431 1.69 21.14 13.62
N LEU A 432 2.94 21.55 13.46
CA LEU A 432 4.07 20.63 13.37
C LEU A 432 4.70 20.49 14.75
N TYR A 433 4.82 19.26 15.22
CA TYR A 433 5.48 18.92 16.48
C TYR A 433 6.77 18.20 16.17
N VAL A 434 7.87 18.61 16.79
CA VAL A 434 9.17 17.94 16.68
C VAL A 434 9.35 17.05 17.90
N PHE A 435 9.91 15.88 17.69
CA PHE A 435 10.18 14.87 18.70
C PHE A 435 11.64 14.47 18.63
N ILE A 436 12.28 14.32 19.79
CA ILE A 436 13.66 13.88 19.93
C ILE A 436 13.66 12.65 20.83
N ILE A 437 14.19 11.54 20.34
CA ILE A 437 14.45 10.35 21.14
C ILE A 437 15.87 10.45 21.67
N VAL A 438 16.05 10.24 22.96
CA VAL A 438 17.38 10.20 23.58
C VAL A 438 17.57 8.91 24.35
N LYS A 439 18.82 8.52 24.56
CA LYS A 439 19.20 7.41 25.41
C LYS A 439 20.04 7.92 26.57
N TRP A 440 19.60 7.64 27.79
CA TRP A 440 20.20 8.19 29.00
C TRP A 440 21.55 7.56 29.33
N PHE A 441 22.40 8.40 29.92
CA PHE A 441 23.57 7.97 30.65
C PHE A 441 23.25 7.86 32.13
N GLU A 442 23.71 6.78 32.77
CA GLU A 442 23.76 6.67 34.22
C GLU A 442 25.20 6.92 34.68
N GLU A 443 25.35 7.71 35.74
CA GLU A 443 26.64 7.89 36.40
C GLU A 443 27.07 6.57 37.03
N THR A 444 28.31 6.16 36.79
CA THR A 444 28.89 5.01 37.46
C THR A 444 29.63 5.46 38.72
N ASN A 445 29.76 4.58 39.71
CA ASN A 445 30.55 4.84 40.92
C ASN A 445 32.07 4.90 40.66
N ARG A 446 32.51 5.07 39.40
CA ARG A 446 33.92 5.13 39.00
C ARG A 446 34.25 6.55 38.59
N THR A 447 35.38 7.04 39.08
CA THR A 447 35.99 8.27 38.59
C THR A 447 37.28 7.93 37.84
N ARG A 448 37.57 8.69 36.79
CA ARG A 448 38.83 8.58 36.05
C ARG A 448 39.38 9.99 35.87
N LEU A 449 40.61 10.23 36.34
CA LEU A 449 41.25 11.55 36.32
C LEU A 449 40.44 12.66 37.04
N GLY A 450 39.65 12.29 38.05
CA GLY A 450 38.79 13.22 38.79
C GLY A 450 37.43 13.51 38.12
N CYS A 451 37.16 12.94 36.94
CA CYS A 451 35.87 13.07 36.27
C CYS A 451 34.98 11.85 36.52
N PRO A 452 33.66 12.05 36.71
CA PRO A 452 32.69 10.96 36.78
C PRO A 452 32.63 10.19 35.46
N VAL A 453 32.57 8.86 35.54
CA VAL A 453 32.42 7.99 34.36
C VAL A 453 30.96 7.64 34.20
N TYR A 454 30.42 7.88 33.00
CA TYR A 454 29.05 7.57 32.65
C TYR A 454 28.99 6.32 31.77
N ARG A 455 27.91 5.54 31.88
CA ARG A 455 27.60 4.45 30.95
C ARG A 455 26.19 4.62 30.39
N ILE A 456 25.96 4.13 29.19
CA ILE A 456 24.63 4.13 28.58
C ILE A 456 23.72 3.19 29.40
N GLN A 457 22.56 3.68 29.82
CA GLN A 457 21.58 2.90 30.57
C GLN A 457 21.08 1.72 29.73
N THR A 458 21.01 0.54 30.36
CA THR A 458 20.71 -0.73 29.66
C THR A 458 19.32 -1.28 29.98
N ASP A 459 18.64 -0.76 31.01
CA ASP A 459 17.30 -1.20 31.44
C ASP A 459 16.32 -0.02 31.53
N ASN A 460 15.20 -0.13 30.80
CA ASN A 460 14.04 0.77 30.93
C ASN A 460 13.26 0.34 32.19
N ARG A 461 13.43 1.07 33.30
CA ARG A 461 12.55 0.93 34.47
C ARG A 461 11.24 1.65 34.25
#